data_AF-A0A1F7TZL8-F1
#
_entry.id   AF-A0A1F7TZL8-F1
#
_cell.length_a   1.000
_cell.length_b   1.000
_cell.length_c   1.000
_cell.angle_alpha   90.00
_cell.angle_beta   90.00
_cell.angle_gamma   90.00
#
_symmetry.space_group_name_H-M   'P 1'
#
loop_
_entity.id
_entity.type
_entity.pdbx_description
1 polymer ?
#
loop_
_entity_poly.entity_id
_entity_poly.type
_entity_poly.pdbx_seq_one_letter_code
_entity_poly.pdbx_strand_id
1 'polypeptide(L)'
;MNYTILFTACAIVFLGAGCVSNLVRDVPDEVPVDAVSLPVPISESEEGEETIVVENAEVLGGANEPSERVQDDESVSDNVLLEPPQNDVASFSVTAKQWTFEPAVIRVKQGQRVELDVTSVDVAHGFRLPEFGIGATLEPEKTVRVSFVADKVGTFSFFCDVFCGQGHGSMRGTLIVE
;
A
#
# COMPACT_ATOMS: atom_id res chain seq x y z
N MET A 1 14.96 -20.68 -59.55
CA MET A 1 14.66 -21.77 -58.60
C MET A 1 13.27 -21.54 -58.05
N ASN A 2 12.39 -22.51 -58.28
CA ASN A 2 10.96 -22.47 -58.01
C ASN A 2 10.69 -22.96 -56.59
N TYR A 3 9.80 -22.31 -55.84
CA TYR A 3 9.06 -22.97 -54.75
C TYR A 3 7.59 -22.59 -54.82
N THR A 4 6.86 -23.46 -55.49
CA THR A 4 5.41 -23.48 -55.62
C THR A 4 4.79 -23.85 -54.27
N ILE A 5 3.80 -23.03 -53.89
CA ILE A 5 2.93 -23.13 -52.73
C ILE A 5 2.16 -24.46 -52.75
N LEU A 6 2.23 -25.24 -51.67
CA LEU A 6 1.39 -26.42 -51.46
C LEU A 6 0.49 -26.19 -50.23
N PHE A 7 -0.67 -25.59 -50.47
CA PHE A 7 -1.79 -25.61 -49.52
C PHE A 7 -2.43 -27.00 -49.58
N THR A 8 -2.03 -27.89 -48.68
CA THR A 8 -2.76 -29.15 -48.47
C THR A 8 -3.80 -28.94 -47.39
N ALA A 9 -5.06 -28.85 -47.83
CA ALA A 9 -6.24 -28.94 -47.00
C ALA A 9 -6.29 -30.29 -46.27
N CYS A 10 -6.41 -30.27 -44.95
CA CYS A 10 -6.87 -31.43 -44.19
C CYS A 10 -8.13 -31.02 -43.44
N ALA A 11 -9.26 -31.21 -44.09
CA ALA A 11 -10.56 -31.26 -43.44
C ALA A 11 -10.66 -32.64 -42.75
N ILE A 12 -10.61 -32.67 -41.42
CA ILE A 12 -11.20 -33.78 -40.67
C ILE A 12 -12.24 -33.20 -39.73
N VAL A 13 -13.46 -33.43 -40.17
CA VAL A 13 -14.72 -33.27 -39.48
C VAL A 13 -14.77 -34.29 -38.34
N PHE A 14 -14.98 -33.84 -37.09
CA PHE A 14 -15.65 -34.65 -36.08
C PHE A 14 -16.78 -33.84 -35.46
N LEU A 15 -17.99 -34.14 -35.93
CA LEU A 15 -19.23 -33.87 -35.22
C LEU A 15 -19.22 -34.69 -33.93
N GLY A 16 -19.41 -34.03 -32.80
CA GLY A 16 -19.74 -34.65 -31.52
C GLY A 16 -20.69 -33.73 -30.75
N ALA A 17 -21.99 -33.91 -30.99
CA ALA A 17 -23.07 -33.25 -30.25
C ALA A 17 -23.60 -34.18 -29.15
N GLY A 18 -23.97 -33.61 -27.99
CA GLY A 18 -24.77 -34.23 -26.92
C GLY A 18 -23.94 -34.78 -25.76
N CYS A 19 -24.25 -34.56 -24.48
CA CYS A 19 -25.41 -33.95 -23.83
C CYS A 19 -24.97 -33.32 -22.50
N VAL A 20 -25.54 -32.17 -22.19
CA VAL A 20 -25.59 -31.58 -20.84
C VAL A 20 -26.29 -32.55 -19.90
N SER A 21 -25.64 -32.89 -18.79
CA SER A 21 -26.33 -33.35 -17.58
C SER A 21 -25.81 -32.54 -16.41
N ASN A 22 -26.58 -31.47 -16.21
CA ASN A 22 -26.65 -30.63 -15.05
C ASN A 22 -27.01 -31.50 -13.84
N LEU A 23 -26.09 -31.70 -12.92
CA LEU A 23 -26.35 -32.28 -11.60
C LEU A 23 -25.77 -31.32 -10.56
N VAL A 24 -26.48 -30.19 -10.45
CA VAL A 24 -26.61 -29.42 -9.20
C VAL A 24 -26.89 -30.43 -8.10
N ARG A 25 -25.94 -30.60 -7.20
CA ARG A 25 -26.18 -31.25 -5.91
C ARG A 25 -26.46 -30.11 -4.95
N ASP A 26 -27.70 -30.07 -4.49
CA ASP A 26 -28.20 -29.26 -3.39
C ASP A 26 -27.14 -29.12 -2.28
N VAL A 27 -26.70 -27.88 -2.05
CA VAL A 27 -26.06 -27.50 -0.80
C VAL A 27 -27.20 -27.07 0.13
N PRO A 28 -27.38 -27.71 1.29
CA PRO A 28 -28.44 -27.32 2.22
C PRO A 28 -28.19 -25.89 2.73
N ASP A 29 -29.11 -25.00 2.38
CA ASP A 29 -29.37 -23.75 3.08
C ASP A 29 -29.87 -24.09 4.48
N GLU A 30 -29.01 -23.96 5.50
CA GLU A 30 -29.39 -23.71 6.89
C GLU A 30 -28.11 -23.48 7.72
N VAL A 31 -27.61 -22.24 7.70
CA VAL A 31 -26.70 -21.77 8.76
C VAL A 31 -27.56 -21.07 9.81
N PRO A 32 -27.62 -21.56 11.06
CA PRO A 32 -28.38 -20.91 12.13
C PRO A 32 -27.70 -19.59 12.51
N VAL A 33 -28.40 -18.48 12.29
CA VAL A 33 -28.04 -17.14 12.79
C VAL A 33 -28.55 -16.95 14.21
N ASP A 34 -27.96 -17.68 15.16
CA ASP A 34 -28.20 -17.42 16.58
C ASP A 34 -27.24 -16.34 17.10
N ALA A 35 -27.87 -15.34 17.72
CA ALA A 35 -27.33 -14.07 18.14
C ALA A 35 -26.12 -14.18 19.08
N VAL A 36 -25.04 -13.49 18.71
CA VAL A 36 -23.99 -13.10 19.64
C VAL A 36 -23.97 -11.57 19.71
N SER A 37 -24.79 -11.01 20.61
CA SER A 37 -24.61 -9.63 21.07
C SER A 37 -23.40 -9.59 21.99
N LEU A 38 -22.27 -9.10 21.47
CA LEU A 38 -21.20 -8.57 22.32
C LEU A 38 -21.40 -7.06 22.44
N PRO A 39 -21.54 -6.51 23.66
CA PRO A 39 -21.58 -5.07 23.86
C PRO A 39 -20.21 -4.47 23.52
N VAL A 40 -20.21 -3.46 22.66
CA VAL A 40 -19.07 -2.56 22.43
C VAL A 40 -18.86 -1.72 23.69
N PRO A 41 -17.67 -1.75 24.33
CA PRO A 41 -17.33 -0.74 25.31
C PRO A 41 -17.03 0.57 24.58
N ILE A 42 -17.95 1.52 24.66
CA ILE A 42 -17.67 2.93 24.41
C ILE A 42 -16.75 3.41 25.55
N SER A 43 -15.48 3.67 25.23
CA SER A 43 -14.61 4.44 26.12
C SER A 43 -14.98 5.90 25.97
N GLU A 44 -15.91 6.35 26.82
CA GLU A 44 -16.14 7.76 27.12
C GLU A 44 -14.87 8.30 27.80
N SER A 45 -14.12 9.16 27.12
CA SER A 45 -13.06 9.95 27.76
C SER A 45 -13.69 11.27 28.20
N GLU A 46 -13.97 11.33 29.49
CA GLU A 46 -14.53 12.45 30.23
C GLU A 46 -13.68 13.72 30.12
N GLU A 47 -14.38 14.85 30.06
CA GLU A 47 -13.85 16.20 30.18
C GLU A 47 -13.17 16.40 31.53
N GLY A 48 -11.96 16.97 31.51
CA GLY A 48 -11.20 17.34 32.70
C GLY A 48 -10.45 18.63 32.43
N GLU A 49 -11.13 19.73 32.70
CA GLU A 49 -10.59 21.09 32.77
C GLU A 49 -9.62 21.20 33.95
N GLU A 50 -8.37 21.62 33.70
CA GLU A 50 -7.57 22.24 34.74
C GLU A 50 -6.84 23.47 34.18
N THR A 51 -7.28 24.63 34.65
CA THR A 51 -6.75 25.94 34.31
C THR A 51 -5.67 26.29 35.32
N ILE A 52 -4.40 26.36 34.90
CA ILE A 52 -3.31 26.84 35.75
C ILE A 52 -3.00 28.29 35.36
N VAL A 53 -3.41 29.21 36.23
CA VAL A 53 -2.94 30.60 36.25
C VAL A 53 -2.00 30.73 37.44
N VAL A 54 -0.72 30.96 37.19
CA VAL A 54 0.19 31.46 38.24
C VAL A 54 1.01 32.61 37.68
N GLU A 55 0.81 33.76 38.30
CA GLU A 55 1.51 35.01 38.07
C GLU A 55 3.01 34.84 38.29
N ASN A 56 3.83 35.23 37.31
CA ASN A 56 5.27 35.35 37.49
C ASN A 56 5.64 36.79 37.76
N ALA A 57 6.03 37.01 39.01
CA ALA A 57 6.54 38.24 39.59
C ALA A 57 7.88 38.65 38.99
N GLU A 58 8.04 39.97 38.88
CA GLU A 58 9.21 40.71 38.43
C GLU A 58 10.25 40.77 39.55
N VAL A 59 11.53 40.45 39.29
CA VAL A 59 12.65 40.91 40.13
C VAL A 59 13.88 41.22 39.29
N LEU A 60 14.41 42.42 39.53
CA LEU A 60 15.51 43.11 38.86
C LEU A 60 16.89 42.64 39.35
N GLY A 61 17.84 42.53 38.41
CA GLY A 61 19.17 43.14 38.50
C GLY A 61 20.31 42.41 39.24
N GLY A 62 21.51 42.52 38.68
CA GLY A 62 22.77 42.43 39.44
C GLY A 62 23.93 41.75 38.71
N ALA A 63 24.96 42.53 38.40
CA ALA A 63 26.19 42.19 37.67
C ALA A 63 27.06 41.09 38.31
N ASN A 64 27.99 40.50 37.53
CA ASN A 64 29.45 40.50 37.77
C ASN A 64 30.19 39.76 36.63
N GLU A 65 31.16 40.46 35.99
CA GLU A 65 32.26 39.84 35.24
C GLU A 65 33.34 39.32 36.23
N PRO A 66 34.16 38.31 35.89
CA PRO A 66 35.42 38.61 35.20
C PRO A 66 35.91 37.55 34.19
N SER A 67 36.49 38.07 33.09
CA SER A 67 37.68 37.61 32.37
C SER A 67 38.29 36.26 32.78
N GLU A 68 38.30 35.29 31.86
CA GLU A 68 39.54 34.59 31.48
C GLU A 68 39.55 34.28 29.97
N ARG A 69 40.74 34.49 29.42
CA ARG A 69 41.15 34.43 28.03
C ARG A 69 41.63 33.00 27.73
N VAL A 70 41.10 32.38 26.69
CA VAL A 70 41.87 31.40 25.90
C VAL A 70 41.56 31.64 24.42
N GLN A 71 42.61 31.89 23.65
CA GLN A 71 42.62 32.05 22.20
C GLN A 71 43.36 30.86 21.62
N ASP A 72 42.67 30.07 20.81
CA ASP A 72 43.17 28.96 20.01
C ASP A 72 42.04 28.70 18.99
N ASP A 73 42.14 29.26 17.79
CA ASP A 73 42.74 28.57 16.64
C ASP A 73 41.91 27.36 16.21
N GLU A 74 40.95 27.58 15.32
CA GLU A 74 40.89 26.93 13.99
C GLU A 74 39.54 27.29 13.36
N SER A 75 39.59 27.83 12.16
CA SER A 75 38.43 28.06 11.31
C SER A 75 37.85 26.70 10.86
N VAL A 76 36.87 26.18 11.59
CA VAL A 76 36.05 25.08 11.10
C VAL A 76 34.59 25.48 11.27
N SER A 77 34.09 26.21 10.27
CA SER A 77 32.66 26.22 9.97
C SER A 77 32.46 25.66 8.56
N ASP A 78 32.92 24.43 8.38
CA ASP A 78 32.29 23.54 7.41
C ASP A 78 30.86 23.32 7.91
N ASN A 79 29.96 24.22 7.52
CA ASN A 79 28.54 23.95 7.49
C ASN A 79 28.32 22.88 6.43
N VAL A 80 28.69 21.64 6.75
CA VAL A 80 28.11 20.48 6.10
C VAL A 80 26.68 20.49 6.57
N LEU A 81 25.81 21.16 5.81
CA LEU A 81 24.42 20.80 5.76
C LEU A 81 24.43 19.32 5.39
N LEU A 82 24.37 18.47 6.42
CA LEU A 82 24.05 17.07 6.24
C LEU A 82 22.67 17.11 5.60
N GLU A 83 22.64 17.06 4.27
CA GLU A 83 21.43 16.69 3.58
C GLU A 83 20.95 15.45 4.31
N PRO A 84 19.72 15.47 4.89
CA PRO A 84 19.21 14.29 5.57
C PRO A 84 19.41 13.13 4.61
N PRO A 85 19.90 11.97 5.09
CA PRO A 85 20.26 10.85 4.21
C PRO A 85 19.16 10.74 3.19
N GLN A 86 19.49 10.96 1.92
CA GLN A 86 18.52 10.91 0.83
C GLN A 86 18.04 9.46 0.84
N ASN A 87 17.00 9.20 1.63
CA ASN A 87 16.32 7.94 1.69
C ASN A 87 15.77 7.80 0.28
N ASP A 88 16.45 7.03 -0.56
CA ASP A 88 16.13 6.83 -1.97
C ASP A 88 14.63 6.50 -2.07
N VAL A 89 13.83 7.50 -2.47
CA VAL A 89 12.37 7.39 -2.55
C VAL A 89 12.04 6.83 -3.92
N ALA A 90 11.50 5.62 -3.94
CA ALA A 90 11.04 4.97 -5.16
C ALA A 90 9.55 5.23 -5.37
N SER A 91 9.22 6.08 -6.35
CA SER A 91 7.83 6.42 -6.69
C SER A 91 7.34 5.61 -7.90
N PHE A 92 6.13 5.06 -7.82
CA PHE A 92 5.49 4.31 -8.92
C PHE A 92 4.04 4.74 -9.10
N SER A 93 3.60 4.80 -10.36
CA SER A 93 2.18 4.91 -10.70
C SER A 93 1.63 3.53 -11.01
N VAL A 94 0.54 3.15 -10.35
CA VAL A 94 -0.12 1.85 -10.50
C VAL A 94 -1.57 2.07 -10.91
N THR A 95 -1.99 1.50 -12.02
CA THR A 95 -3.38 1.48 -12.46
C THR A 95 -4.06 0.21 -11.96
N ALA A 96 -5.15 0.36 -11.22
CA ALA A 96 -6.09 -0.69 -10.89
C ALA A 96 -7.26 -0.62 -11.88
N LYS A 97 -7.47 -1.72 -12.60
CA LYS A 97 -8.66 -1.94 -13.44
C LYS A 97 -9.17 -3.34 -13.19
N GLN A 98 -10.36 -3.65 -13.68
CA GLN A 98 -10.97 -4.96 -13.50
C GLN A 98 -9.98 -6.09 -13.72
N TRP A 99 -9.71 -6.75 -12.60
CA TRP A 99 -8.96 -8.00 -12.46
C TRP A 99 -7.44 -7.89 -12.65
N THR A 100 -6.87 -6.69 -12.77
CA THR A 100 -5.41 -6.52 -12.87
C THR A 100 -4.89 -5.22 -12.26
N PHE A 101 -3.65 -5.28 -11.79
CA PHE A 101 -2.84 -4.12 -11.46
C PHE A 101 -1.78 -3.92 -12.54
N GLU A 102 -1.53 -2.67 -12.94
CA GLU A 102 -0.53 -2.31 -13.95
C GLU A 102 0.39 -1.21 -13.41
N PRO A 103 1.69 -1.46 -13.22
CA PRO A 103 2.38 -2.73 -13.44
C PRO A 103 1.95 -3.82 -12.44
N ALA A 104 1.95 -5.07 -12.91
CA ALA A 104 1.69 -6.22 -12.04
C ALA A 104 2.88 -6.57 -11.13
N VAL A 105 4.08 -6.10 -11.48
CA VAL A 105 5.31 -6.35 -10.73
C VAL A 105 6.00 -5.02 -10.41
N ILE A 106 6.30 -4.80 -9.14
CA ILE A 106 7.03 -3.64 -8.63
C ILE A 106 8.34 -4.16 -8.02
N ARG A 107 9.47 -3.54 -8.37
CA ARG A 107 10.81 -3.91 -7.88
C ARG A 107 11.42 -2.74 -7.14
N VAL A 108 11.88 -2.97 -5.91
CA VAL A 108 12.47 -1.96 -5.04
C VAL A 108 13.64 -2.56 -4.28
N LYS A 109 14.55 -1.73 -3.77
CA LYS A 109 15.65 -2.17 -2.91
C LYS A 109 15.22 -2.20 -1.45
N GLN A 110 15.85 -3.08 -0.67
CA GLN A 110 15.67 -3.08 0.78
C GLN A 110 16.00 -1.70 1.39
N GLY A 111 15.15 -1.24 2.30
CA GLY A 111 15.31 0.02 3.02
C GLY A 111 14.86 1.27 2.24
N GLN A 112 14.44 1.13 0.97
CA GLN A 112 13.89 2.25 0.22
C GLN A 112 12.51 2.67 0.77
N ARG A 113 12.24 3.97 0.72
CA ARG A 113 10.89 4.48 0.91
C ARG A 113 10.13 4.36 -0.40
N VAL A 114 9.03 3.63 -0.40
CA VAL A 114 8.21 3.40 -1.59
C VAL A 114 6.97 4.27 -1.52
N GLU A 115 6.67 4.97 -2.62
CA GLU A 115 5.44 5.73 -2.81
C GLU A 115 4.70 5.20 -4.03
N LEU A 116 3.52 4.61 -3.81
CA LEU A 116 2.66 4.09 -4.87
C LEU A 116 1.46 5.01 -5.03
N ASP A 117 1.35 5.64 -6.20
CA ASP A 117 0.15 6.34 -6.63
C ASP A 117 -0.75 5.34 -7.35
N VAL A 118 -1.73 4.80 -6.63
CA VAL A 118 -2.62 3.76 -7.14
C VAL A 118 -3.94 4.39 -7.60
N THR A 119 -4.21 4.34 -8.89
CA THR A 119 -5.41 4.93 -9.52
C THR A 119 -6.39 3.83 -9.93
N SER A 120 -7.64 3.90 -9.49
CA SER A 120 -8.70 3.11 -10.10
C SER A 120 -9.25 3.81 -11.34
N VAL A 121 -9.37 3.09 -12.46
CA VAL A 121 -9.89 3.65 -13.73
C VAL A 121 -11.29 3.15 -14.10
N ASP A 122 -11.92 2.31 -13.27
CA ASP A 122 -13.24 1.75 -13.57
C ASP A 122 -14.18 1.61 -12.37
N VAL A 123 -13.94 0.66 -11.47
CA VAL A 123 -14.82 0.35 -10.32
C VAL A 123 -14.05 0.49 -9.00
N ALA A 124 -14.74 0.36 -7.88
CA ALA A 124 -14.06 0.32 -6.59
C ALA A 124 -13.17 -0.93 -6.51
N HIS A 125 -11.91 -0.74 -6.11
CA HIS A 125 -10.96 -1.82 -5.87
C HIS A 125 -10.36 -1.72 -4.46
N GLY A 126 -9.73 -2.80 -4.04
CA GLY A 126 -8.89 -2.83 -2.86
C GLY A 126 -7.42 -2.87 -3.25
N PHE A 127 -6.56 -2.31 -2.41
CA PHE A 127 -5.13 -2.54 -2.45
C PHE A 127 -4.68 -3.02 -1.07
N ARG A 128 -4.43 -4.32 -0.95
CA ARG A 128 -3.93 -4.93 0.28
C ARG A 128 -2.55 -5.52 0.06
N LEU A 129 -1.61 -5.16 0.93
CA LEU A 129 -0.27 -5.73 1.01
C LEU A 129 -0.02 -6.12 2.48
N PRO A 130 -0.41 -7.35 2.89
CA PRO A 130 -0.46 -7.76 4.29
C PRO A 130 0.88 -7.68 4.99
N GLU A 131 1.96 -8.03 4.31
CA GLU A 131 3.29 -8.10 4.90
C GLU A 131 3.75 -6.72 5.33
N PHE A 132 3.33 -5.64 4.67
CA PHE A 132 3.63 -4.28 5.09
C PHE A 132 2.50 -3.62 5.89
N GLY A 133 1.45 -4.37 6.23
CA GLY A 133 0.30 -3.85 6.99
C GLY A 133 -0.55 -2.83 6.23
N ILE A 134 -0.48 -2.84 4.90
CA ILE A 134 -1.12 -1.84 4.06
C ILE A 134 -2.49 -2.34 3.60
N GLY A 135 -3.47 -1.46 3.71
CA GLY A 135 -4.80 -1.61 3.11
C GLY A 135 -5.32 -0.25 2.67
N ALA A 136 -5.78 -0.15 1.42
CA ALA A 136 -6.42 1.05 0.89
C ALA A 136 -7.62 0.67 0.02
N THR A 137 -8.71 1.44 0.14
CA THR A 137 -9.83 1.37 -0.81
C THR A 137 -9.57 2.37 -1.93
N LEU A 138 -9.71 1.91 -3.17
CA LEU A 138 -9.51 2.70 -4.38
C LEU A 138 -10.88 3.03 -4.95
N GLU A 139 -11.32 4.27 -4.77
CA GLU A 139 -12.56 4.74 -5.38
C GLU A 139 -12.39 4.93 -6.91
N PRO A 140 -13.46 4.71 -7.71
CA PRO A 140 -13.41 4.92 -9.15
C PRO A 140 -12.89 6.30 -9.53
N GLU A 141 -12.02 6.36 -10.54
CA GLU A 141 -11.44 7.60 -11.10
C GLU A 141 -10.62 8.44 -10.10
N LYS A 142 -10.22 7.85 -8.97
CA LYS A 142 -9.39 8.50 -7.95
C LYS A 142 -8.04 7.82 -7.80
N THR A 143 -7.06 8.62 -7.43
CA THR A 143 -5.71 8.17 -7.05
C THR A 143 -5.57 8.20 -5.54
N VAL A 144 -5.09 7.09 -4.98
CA VAL A 144 -4.72 6.97 -3.57
C VAL A 144 -3.22 6.76 -3.48
N ARG A 145 -2.55 7.58 -2.66
CA ARG A 145 -1.12 7.43 -2.38
C ARG A 145 -0.90 6.48 -1.21
N VAL A 146 -0.10 5.46 -1.43
CA VAL A 146 0.33 4.48 -0.42
C VAL A 146 1.83 4.64 -0.22
N SER A 147 2.25 4.91 1.02
CA SER A 147 3.68 5.09 1.34
C SER A 147 4.13 4.12 2.41
N PHE A 148 5.25 3.44 2.20
CA PHE A 148 5.83 2.48 3.15
C PHE A 148 7.34 2.35 2.98
N VAL A 149 8.00 1.65 3.90
CA VAL A 149 9.43 1.32 3.80
C VAL A 149 9.55 -0.16 3.46
N ALA A 150 10.33 -0.48 2.42
CA ALA A 150 10.59 -1.86 2.00
C ALA A 150 11.67 -2.51 2.90
N ASP A 151 11.35 -2.74 4.18
CA ASP A 151 12.30 -3.22 5.20
C ASP A 151 12.63 -4.73 5.11
N LYS A 152 11.79 -5.51 4.42
CA LYS A 152 11.93 -6.96 4.27
C LYS A 152 12.27 -7.36 2.85
N VAL A 153 13.37 -8.10 2.66
CA VAL A 153 13.75 -8.72 1.39
C VAL A 153 12.80 -9.88 1.09
N GLY A 154 12.39 -10.02 -0.17
CA GLY A 154 11.55 -11.13 -0.60
C GLY A 154 10.58 -10.77 -1.71
N THR A 155 9.63 -11.68 -1.95
CA THR A 155 8.55 -11.50 -2.91
C THR A 155 7.22 -11.51 -2.16
N PHE A 156 6.47 -10.41 -2.25
CA PHE A 156 5.23 -10.18 -1.51
C PHE A 156 4.09 -9.98 -2.48
N SER A 157 2.93 -10.58 -2.21
CA SER A 157 1.76 -10.42 -3.07
C SER A 157 0.87 -9.31 -2.54
N PHE A 158 0.56 -8.34 -3.39
CA PHE A 158 -0.55 -7.43 -3.14
C PHE A 158 -1.77 -7.87 -3.95
N PHE A 159 -2.96 -7.62 -3.43
CA PHE A 159 -4.20 -8.11 -4.05
C PHE A 159 -5.39 -7.19 -3.76
N CYS A 160 -6.47 -7.41 -4.51
CA CYS A 160 -7.73 -6.71 -4.31
C CYS A 160 -8.54 -7.37 -3.19
N ASP A 161 -8.89 -6.63 -2.14
CA ASP A 161 -9.72 -7.08 -1.01
C ASP A 161 -11.14 -6.49 -1.00
N VAL A 162 -11.47 -5.68 -2.01
CA VAL A 162 -12.82 -5.14 -2.24
C VAL A 162 -13.42 -5.84 -3.46
N PHE A 163 -14.62 -6.40 -3.34
CA PHE A 163 -15.26 -7.13 -4.43
C PHE A 163 -15.47 -6.23 -5.67
N CYS A 164 -14.78 -6.56 -6.76
CA CYS A 164 -14.75 -5.77 -8.00
C CYS A 164 -15.23 -6.54 -9.25
N GLY A 165 -15.94 -7.66 -9.06
CA GLY A 165 -16.50 -8.49 -10.12
C GLY A 165 -15.94 -9.92 -10.17
N GLN A 166 -16.22 -10.64 -11.26
CA GLN A 166 -15.97 -12.09 -11.36
C GLN A 166 -14.49 -12.48 -11.24
N GLY A 167 -13.57 -11.65 -11.75
CA GLY A 167 -12.12 -11.88 -11.62
C GLY A 167 -11.50 -11.33 -10.34
N HIS A 168 -12.29 -10.91 -9.35
CA HIS A 168 -11.81 -10.36 -8.08
C HIS A 168 -10.80 -11.29 -7.38
N GLY A 169 -11.10 -12.60 -7.29
CA GLY A 169 -10.23 -13.56 -6.58
C GLY A 169 -8.85 -13.77 -7.23
N SER A 170 -8.72 -13.47 -8.52
CA SER A 170 -7.46 -13.56 -9.28
C SER A 170 -6.70 -12.23 -9.36
N MET A 171 -7.27 -11.12 -8.89
CA MET A 171 -6.68 -9.79 -9.02
C MET A 171 -5.52 -9.60 -8.04
N ARG A 172 -4.30 -9.83 -8.52
CA ARG A 172 -3.07 -9.81 -7.72
C ARG A 172 -1.92 -9.18 -8.49
N GLY A 173 -0.98 -8.61 -7.74
CA GLY A 173 0.33 -8.23 -8.22
C GLY A 173 1.42 -8.67 -7.24
N THR A 174 2.66 -8.31 -7.56
CA THR A 174 3.85 -8.77 -6.87
C THR A 174 4.80 -7.61 -6.59
N LEU A 175 5.19 -7.46 -5.34
CA LEU A 175 6.29 -6.60 -4.91
C LEU A 175 7.53 -7.47 -4.70
N ILE A 176 8.62 -7.12 -5.35
CA ILE A 176 9.92 -7.76 -5.18
C ILE A 176 10.84 -6.76 -4.51
N VAL A 177 11.39 -7.15 -3.35
CA VAL A 177 12.36 -6.38 -2.59
C VAL A 177 13.70 -7.11 -2.64
N GLU A 178 14.71 -6.44 -3.20
CA GLU A 178 16.06 -6.99 -3.43
C GLU A 178 17.18 -6.20 -2.73
#